data_AF-A0A6G4U4E3-F1
#
_entry.id   AF-A0A6G4U4E3-F1
#
_cell.length_a   1.000
_cell.length_b   1.000
_cell.length_c   1.000
_cell.angle_alpha   90.00
_cell.angle_beta   90.00
_cell.angle_gamma   90.00
#
_symmetry.space_group_name_H-M   'P 1'
#
loop_
_entity.id
_entity.type
_entity.pdbx_description
1 polymer ?
#
loop_
_entity_poly.entity_id
_entity_poly.type
_entity_poly.pdbx_seq_one_letter_code
_entity_poly.pdbx_strand_id
1 'polypeptide(L)'
;LGGGAAGAGDRLPEFLDWTLTALAAVGALTLDADRREAALTPLGHWAVWTKLEQICVAAQSPAGGNIEQPAPAMLRGCAGLSPGPARAEYRAWLAARPTGSAVTELLEAARGDDALVRGLAFEALRVVGAPAASAVRAACDEAVLRPYAVLWLAEQEGADPESAPEALTRREATWLWLDTAAAVADHGEAPLLVSHLDSAVQGNVPELLREVREAGHPRTVQVLVALAAAHPDPALAKAVRRAAFEVHTGGGG
;
A
#
# COMPACT_ATOMS: atom_id res chain seq x y z
N LEU A 1 -6.00 -23.75 -54.21
CA LEU A 1 -4.68 -23.10 -54.02
C LEU A 1 -4.85 -21.60 -54.27
N GLY A 2 -4.46 -20.76 -53.32
CA GLY A 2 -4.22 -19.33 -53.57
C GLY A 2 -5.22 -18.32 -53.00
N GLY A 3 -5.63 -18.46 -51.73
CA GLY A 3 -6.25 -17.36 -50.97
C GLY A 3 -5.22 -16.78 -50.01
N GLY A 4 -4.38 -15.87 -50.50
CA GLY A 4 -3.33 -15.21 -49.71
C GLY A 4 -3.95 -14.29 -48.66
N ALA A 5 -3.61 -14.53 -47.39
CA ALA A 5 -3.86 -13.62 -46.29
C ALA A 5 -3.23 -12.25 -46.63
N ALA A 6 -4.07 -11.25 -46.88
CA ALA A 6 -3.65 -9.86 -46.98
C ALA A 6 -3.03 -9.48 -45.63
N GLY A 7 -1.73 -9.27 -45.64
CA GLY A 7 -0.92 -9.04 -44.45
C GLY A 7 -1.42 -7.84 -43.66
N ALA A 8 -1.44 -8.01 -42.34
CA ALA A 8 -1.32 -6.89 -41.41
C ALA A 8 -0.03 -6.14 -41.78
N GLY A 9 -0.17 -5.08 -42.58
CA GLY A 9 0.94 -4.23 -43.00
C GLY A 9 1.73 -3.75 -41.79
N ASP A 10 3.04 -3.72 -41.94
CA ASP A 10 3.99 -3.38 -40.89
C ASP A 10 3.67 -1.99 -40.31
N ARG A 11 3.00 -1.95 -39.14
CA ARG A 11 2.61 -0.70 -38.44
C ARG A 11 3.77 -0.05 -37.69
N LEU A 12 4.95 -0.67 -37.71
CA LEU A 12 6.12 -0.18 -37.00
C LEU A 12 6.61 1.19 -37.48
N PRO A 13 6.66 1.50 -38.79
CA PRO A 13 7.08 2.82 -39.27
C PRO A 13 6.13 3.93 -38.82
N GLU A 14 4.81 3.72 -38.94
CA GLU A 14 3.80 4.68 -38.51
C GLU A 14 3.88 4.94 -37.00
N PHE A 15 4.07 3.88 -36.22
CA PHE A 15 4.24 3.99 -34.77
C PHE A 15 5.54 4.70 -34.38
N LEU A 16 6.63 4.44 -35.09
CA LEU A 16 7.90 5.12 -34.89
C LEU A 16 7.78 6.61 -35.18
N ASP A 17 7.21 6.99 -36.33
CA ASP A 17 7.03 8.39 -36.72
C ASP A 17 6.13 9.14 -35.73
N TRP A 18 5.03 8.50 -35.28
CA TRP A 18 4.17 9.04 -34.24
C TRP A 18 4.92 9.24 -32.91
N THR A 19 5.71 8.25 -32.49
CA THR A 19 6.48 8.30 -31.23
C THR A 19 7.54 9.40 -31.26
N LEU A 20 8.30 9.49 -32.37
CA LEU A 20 9.31 10.52 -32.57
C LEU A 20 8.69 11.91 -32.58
N THR A 21 7.54 12.07 -33.23
CA THR A 21 6.78 13.34 -33.24
C THR A 21 6.32 13.71 -31.84
N ALA A 22 5.79 12.76 -31.06
CA ALA A 22 5.36 13.01 -29.69
C ALA A 22 6.53 13.40 -28.78
N LEU A 23 7.68 12.73 -28.90
CA LEU A 23 8.89 13.05 -28.14
C LEU A 23 9.47 14.42 -28.53
N ALA A 24 9.43 14.78 -29.81
CA ALA A 24 9.80 16.12 -30.28
C ALA A 24 8.86 17.19 -29.73
N ALA A 25 7.55 16.92 -29.71
CA ALA A 25 6.53 17.86 -29.23
C ALA A 25 6.70 18.20 -27.73
N VAL A 26 7.21 17.26 -26.92
CA VAL A 26 7.55 17.51 -25.50
C VAL A 26 8.99 17.99 -25.30
N GLY A 27 9.74 18.24 -26.38
CA GLY A 27 11.11 18.75 -26.34
C GLY A 27 12.16 17.73 -25.91
N ALA A 28 11.86 16.44 -25.91
CA ALA A 28 12.81 15.38 -25.54
C ALA A 28 13.87 15.13 -26.63
N LEU A 29 13.54 15.38 -27.90
CA LEU A 29 14.47 15.24 -29.02
C LEU A 29 14.23 16.31 -30.08
N THR A 30 15.22 16.53 -30.94
CA THR A 30 15.08 17.27 -32.20
C THR A 30 15.06 16.29 -33.37
N LEU A 31 14.20 16.55 -34.36
CA LEU A 31 14.12 15.76 -35.59
C LEU A 31 14.72 16.53 -36.75
N ASP A 32 15.60 15.87 -37.50
CA ASP A 32 16.03 16.30 -38.82
C ASP A 32 15.27 15.47 -39.86
N ALA A 33 14.23 16.07 -40.44
CA ALA A 33 13.35 15.41 -41.40
C ALA A 33 14.06 15.07 -42.72
N ASP A 34 15.06 15.86 -43.11
CA ASP A 34 15.80 15.70 -44.36
C ASP A 34 16.81 14.55 -44.24
N ARG A 35 17.41 14.38 -43.06
CA ARG A 35 18.42 13.35 -42.79
C ARG A 35 17.87 12.09 -42.13
N ARG A 36 16.60 12.10 -41.71
CA ARG A 36 15.96 11.05 -40.88
C ARG A 36 16.76 10.77 -39.60
N GLU A 37 17.27 11.83 -38.98
CA GLU A 37 18.04 11.75 -37.73
C GLU A 37 17.22 12.30 -36.56
N ALA A 38 17.41 11.71 -35.37
CA ALA A 38 16.85 12.19 -34.12
C ALA A 38 17.98 12.36 -33.09
N ALA A 39 18.04 13.51 -32.43
CA ALA A 39 19.03 13.80 -31.40
C ALA A 39 18.34 14.14 -30.08
N LEU A 40 18.77 13.52 -28.97
CA LEU A 40 18.25 13.84 -27.65
C LEU A 40 18.65 15.26 -27.25
N THR A 41 17.69 16.01 -26.73
CA THR A 41 17.97 17.28 -26.06
C THR A 41 18.55 17.02 -24.66
N PRO A 42 18.99 18.03 -23.90
CA PRO A 42 19.32 17.86 -22.49
C PRO A 42 18.16 17.26 -21.67
N LEU A 43 16.91 17.61 -22.00
CA LEU A 43 15.71 17.03 -21.38
C LEU A 43 15.56 15.53 -21.74
N GLY A 44 15.79 15.18 -23.01
CA GLY A 44 15.81 13.79 -23.45
C GLY A 44 16.88 12.95 -22.75
N HIS A 45 18.10 13.50 -22.63
CA HIS A 45 19.19 12.84 -21.89
C HIS A 45 18.82 12.65 -20.42
N TRP A 46 18.24 13.67 -19.78
CA TRP A 46 17.74 13.55 -18.41
C TRP A 46 16.69 12.44 -18.29
N ALA A 47 15.71 12.38 -19.21
CA ALA A 47 14.69 11.34 -19.21
C ALA A 47 15.26 9.93 -19.38
N VAL A 48 16.26 9.76 -20.26
CA VAL A 48 16.99 8.50 -20.42
C VAL A 48 17.75 8.14 -19.15
N TRP A 49 18.46 9.09 -18.54
CA TRP A 49 19.17 8.86 -17.29
C TRP A 49 18.23 8.44 -16.17
N THR A 50 17.08 9.11 -16.00
CA THR A 50 16.06 8.72 -15.04
C THR A 50 15.56 7.29 -15.29
N LYS A 51 15.42 6.86 -16.55
CA LYS A 51 15.06 5.48 -16.88
C LYS A 51 16.15 4.47 -16.57
N LEU A 52 17.42 4.80 -16.84
CA LEU A 52 18.54 3.96 -16.46
C LEU A 52 18.66 3.81 -14.94
N GLU A 53 18.45 4.89 -14.20
CA GLU A 53 18.41 4.84 -12.72
C GLU A 53 17.29 3.94 -12.21
N GLN A 54 16.08 3.99 -12.81
CA GLN A 54 14.99 3.09 -12.46
C GLN A 54 15.36 1.62 -12.69
N ILE A 55 16.03 1.30 -13.80
CA ILE A 55 16.51 -0.06 -14.08
C ILE A 55 17.54 -0.49 -13.03
N CYS A 56 18.49 0.37 -12.67
CA CYS A 56 19.47 0.10 -11.63
C CYS A 56 18.82 -0.14 -10.26
N VAL A 57 17.80 0.65 -9.91
CA VAL A 57 17.05 0.48 -8.65
C VAL A 57 16.27 -0.83 -8.66
N ALA A 58 15.61 -1.18 -9.78
CA ALA A 58 14.93 -2.46 -9.92
C ALA A 58 15.91 -3.63 -9.74
N ALA A 59 17.08 -3.57 -10.37
CA ALA A 59 18.10 -4.61 -10.27
C ALA A 59 18.70 -4.79 -8.85
N GLN A 60 18.46 -3.85 -7.93
CA GLN A 60 18.92 -3.89 -6.54
C GLN A 60 17.91 -4.48 -5.56
N SER A 61 16.81 -5.09 -6.04
CA SER A 61 15.82 -5.79 -5.20
C SER A 61 16.51 -6.75 -4.21
N PRO A 62 16.42 -6.49 -2.89
CA PRO A 62 17.00 -7.37 -1.88
C PRO A 62 16.49 -8.82 -1.95
N ALA A 63 15.22 -9.02 -2.31
CA ALA A 63 14.61 -10.35 -2.44
C ALA A 63 14.81 -10.98 -3.83
N GLY A 64 15.20 -10.21 -4.85
CA GLY A 64 15.48 -10.64 -6.22
C GLY A 64 14.28 -11.16 -7.03
N GLY A 65 13.20 -11.59 -6.38
CA GLY A 65 12.06 -12.27 -7.00
C GLY A 65 10.72 -11.54 -6.92
N ASN A 66 10.62 -10.41 -6.20
CA ASN A 66 9.35 -9.73 -5.99
C ASN A 66 9.01 -8.70 -7.08
N ILE A 67 9.98 -8.30 -7.91
CA ILE A 67 9.79 -7.27 -8.95
C ILE A 67 8.64 -7.62 -9.89
N GLU A 68 8.56 -8.90 -10.32
CA GLU A 68 7.53 -9.40 -11.23
C GLU A 68 6.23 -9.80 -10.53
N GLN A 69 6.20 -9.76 -9.19
CA GLN A 69 5.04 -10.21 -8.41
C GLN A 69 3.96 -9.13 -8.37
N PRO A 70 2.68 -9.54 -8.28
CA PRO A 70 1.61 -8.60 -7.99
C PRO A 70 1.78 -8.01 -6.59
N ALA A 71 1.20 -6.83 -6.34
CA ALA A 71 1.38 -6.07 -5.12
C ALA A 71 1.15 -6.90 -3.84
N PRO A 72 0.06 -7.69 -3.69
CA PRO A 72 -0.13 -8.50 -2.48
C PRO A 72 0.99 -9.52 -2.24
N ALA A 73 1.55 -10.11 -3.29
CA ALA A 73 2.62 -11.08 -3.16
C ALA A 73 3.95 -10.40 -2.83
N MET A 74 4.25 -9.26 -3.47
CA MET A 74 5.42 -8.45 -3.12
C MET A 74 5.36 -7.97 -1.66
N LEU A 75 4.22 -7.42 -1.21
CA LEU A 75 4.05 -6.90 0.15
C LEU A 75 4.25 -8.00 1.19
N ARG A 76 3.69 -9.20 0.98
CA ARG A 76 3.94 -10.35 1.86
C ARG A 76 5.41 -10.78 1.85
N GLY A 77 6.07 -10.72 0.70
CA GLY A 77 7.51 -10.95 0.60
C GLY A 77 8.35 -9.96 1.43
N CYS A 78 7.82 -8.77 1.72
CA CYS A 78 8.47 -7.76 2.55
C CYS A 78 8.16 -7.86 4.05
N ALA A 79 7.19 -8.68 4.46
CA ALA A 79 6.71 -8.73 5.85
C ALA A 79 7.81 -9.04 6.88
N GLY A 80 8.78 -9.90 6.51
CA GLY A 80 9.89 -10.29 7.38
C GLY A 80 11.14 -9.39 7.27
N LEU A 81 11.09 -8.34 6.46
CA LEU A 81 12.23 -7.45 6.23
C LEU A 81 12.24 -6.30 7.25
N SER A 82 13.43 -5.82 7.60
CA SER A 82 13.55 -4.56 8.34
C SER A 82 13.13 -3.37 7.47
N PRO A 83 12.79 -2.20 8.05
CA PRO A 83 12.21 -1.08 7.30
C PRO A 83 13.04 -0.60 6.11
N GLY A 84 14.37 -0.57 6.24
CA GLY A 84 15.28 -0.16 5.16
C GLY A 84 15.22 -1.09 3.94
N PRO A 85 15.49 -2.40 4.09
CA PRO A 85 15.32 -3.40 3.04
C PRO A 85 13.90 -3.47 2.46
N ALA A 86 12.85 -3.40 3.28
CA ALA A 86 11.47 -3.35 2.77
C ALA A 86 11.25 -2.13 1.86
N ARG A 87 11.71 -0.95 2.27
CA ARG A 87 11.64 0.28 1.45
C ARG A 87 12.47 0.17 0.17
N ALA A 88 13.60 -0.53 0.19
CA ALA A 88 14.37 -0.81 -1.02
C ALA A 88 13.59 -1.73 -1.98
N GLU A 89 12.92 -2.76 -1.45
CA GLU A 89 12.08 -3.65 -2.24
C GLU A 89 10.89 -2.90 -2.88
N TYR A 90 10.20 -2.04 -2.12
CA TYR A 90 9.14 -1.19 -2.67
C TYR A 90 9.63 -0.31 -3.81
N ARG A 91 10.81 0.32 -3.66
CA ARG A 91 11.41 1.14 -4.72
C ARG A 91 11.75 0.32 -5.96
N ALA A 92 12.31 -0.88 -5.79
CA ALA A 92 12.63 -1.77 -6.89
C ALA A 92 11.36 -2.23 -7.64
N TRP A 93 10.33 -2.63 -6.89
CA TRP A 93 9.02 -2.97 -7.43
C TRP A 93 8.45 -1.77 -8.21
N LEU A 94 8.33 -0.60 -7.59
CA LEU A 94 7.78 0.61 -8.22
C LEU A 94 8.54 1.04 -9.49
N ALA A 95 9.87 0.89 -9.52
CA ALA A 95 10.69 1.27 -10.66
C ALA A 95 10.43 0.43 -11.93
N ALA A 96 9.92 -0.79 -11.76
CA ALA A 96 9.65 -1.70 -12.86
C ALA A 96 8.28 -1.50 -13.54
N ARG A 97 7.43 -0.56 -13.08
CA ARG A 97 6.07 -0.38 -13.62
C ARG A 97 5.56 1.07 -13.65
N PRO A 98 4.49 1.37 -14.42
CA PRO A 98 3.88 2.70 -14.42
C PRO A 98 3.29 3.05 -13.05
N THR A 99 3.56 4.27 -12.58
CA THR A 99 3.14 4.75 -11.25
C THR A 99 1.62 4.64 -11.04
N GLY A 100 0.80 5.00 -12.02
CA GLY A 100 -0.66 4.91 -11.89
C GLY A 100 -1.16 3.47 -11.70
N SER A 101 -0.56 2.51 -12.42
CA SER A 101 -0.86 1.09 -12.25
C SER A 101 -0.44 0.60 -10.87
N ALA A 102 0.77 0.98 -10.42
CA ALA A 102 1.27 0.60 -9.09
C ALA A 102 0.37 1.13 -7.96
N VAL A 103 -0.04 2.40 -8.02
CA VAL A 103 -0.93 3.00 -7.02
C VAL A 103 -2.26 2.28 -6.98
N THR A 104 -2.84 1.99 -8.15
CA THR A 104 -4.09 1.23 -8.24
C THR A 104 -3.94 -0.14 -7.59
N GLU A 105 -2.88 -0.87 -7.94
CA GLU A 105 -2.63 -2.22 -7.45
C GLU A 105 -2.36 -2.26 -5.93
N LEU A 106 -1.66 -1.27 -5.39
CA LEU A 106 -1.43 -1.13 -3.95
C LEU A 106 -2.73 -0.85 -3.19
N LEU A 107 -3.60 0.02 -3.72
CA LEU A 107 -4.91 0.30 -3.11
C LEU A 107 -5.83 -0.92 -3.19
N GLU A 108 -5.84 -1.65 -4.31
CA GLU A 108 -6.58 -2.92 -4.40
C GLU A 108 -6.06 -3.95 -3.38
N ALA A 109 -4.74 -4.07 -3.22
CA ALA A 109 -4.15 -4.93 -2.19
C ALA A 109 -4.60 -4.51 -0.78
N ALA A 110 -4.67 -3.19 -0.53
CA ALA A 110 -5.09 -2.64 0.75
C ALA A 110 -6.57 -2.87 1.07
N ARG A 111 -7.44 -3.08 0.07
CA ARG A 111 -8.87 -3.38 0.28
C ARG A 111 -9.13 -4.81 0.73
N GLY A 112 -8.19 -5.73 0.50
CA GLY A 112 -8.33 -7.14 0.87
C GLY A 112 -8.44 -7.39 2.38
N ASP A 113 -8.70 -8.62 2.80
CA ASP A 113 -8.93 -8.95 4.21
C ASP A 113 -7.66 -9.05 5.07
N ASP A 114 -6.49 -8.99 4.44
CA ASP A 114 -5.18 -9.15 5.08
C ASP A 114 -4.69 -7.80 5.64
N ALA A 115 -4.88 -7.61 6.95
CA ALA A 115 -4.53 -6.38 7.67
C ALA A 115 -3.04 -6.01 7.55
N LEU A 116 -2.15 -7.02 7.52
CA LEU A 116 -0.72 -6.78 7.33
C LEU A 116 -0.46 -6.19 5.94
N VAL A 117 -1.03 -6.80 4.90
CA VAL A 117 -0.89 -6.31 3.52
C VAL A 117 -1.45 -4.90 3.38
N ARG A 118 -2.56 -4.58 4.03
CA ARG A 118 -3.12 -3.21 4.04
C ARG A 118 -2.17 -2.19 4.65
N GLY A 119 -1.57 -2.48 5.80
CA GLY A 119 -0.55 -1.61 6.39
C GLY A 119 0.67 -1.42 5.48
N LEU A 120 1.21 -2.52 4.95
CA LEU A 120 2.39 -2.48 4.07
C LEU A 120 2.10 -1.77 2.73
N ALA A 121 0.87 -1.86 2.21
CA ALA A 121 0.48 -1.14 1.00
C ALA A 121 0.58 0.38 1.21
N PHE A 122 0.18 0.90 2.38
CA PHE A 122 0.33 2.31 2.71
C PHE A 122 1.79 2.72 2.94
N GLU A 123 2.63 1.83 3.47
CA GLU A 123 4.09 2.05 3.49
C GLU A 123 4.67 2.17 2.07
N ALA A 124 4.24 1.31 1.15
CA ALA A 124 4.66 1.42 -0.25
C ALA A 124 4.11 2.69 -0.93
N LEU A 125 2.88 3.13 -0.61
CA LEU A 125 2.33 4.40 -1.08
C LEU A 125 3.11 5.62 -0.56
N ARG A 126 3.69 5.57 0.66
CA ARG A 126 4.62 6.61 1.16
C ARG A 126 5.89 6.69 0.31
N VAL A 127 6.34 5.58 -0.26
CA VAL A 127 7.46 5.56 -1.22
C VAL A 127 7.08 6.21 -2.56
N VAL A 128 5.82 6.06 -3.00
CA VAL A 128 5.31 6.75 -4.19
C VAL A 128 5.24 8.26 -3.97
N GLY A 129 4.71 8.69 -2.83
CA GLY A 129 4.57 10.11 -2.47
C GLY A 129 3.49 10.84 -3.28
N ALA A 130 3.75 12.12 -3.60
CA ALA A 130 2.78 13.04 -4.21
C ALA A 130 1.95 12.49 -5.41
N PRO A 131 2.50 11.67 -6.34
CA PRO A 131 1.71 11.07 -7.42
C PRO A 131 0.53 10.20 -6.96
N ALA A 132 0.58 9.64 -5.74
CA ALA A 132 -0.51 8.84 -5.19
C ALA A 132 -1.64 9.68 -4.57
N ALA A 133 -1.43 10.98 -4.33
CA ALA A 133 -2.28 11.79 -3.46
C ALA A 133 -3.75 11.86 -3.91
N SER A 134 -4.00 11.89 -5.22
CA SER A 134 -5.39 11.91 -5.72
C SER A 134 -6.12 10.60 -5.44
N ALA A 135 -5.44 9.46 -5.60
CA ALA A 135 -6.03 8.15 -5.35
C ALA A 135 -6.22 7.90 -3.85
N VAL A 136 -5.26 8.33 -3.02
CA VAL A 136 -5.37 8.23 -1.56
C VAL A 136 -6.50 9.12 -1.02
N ARG A 137 -6.69 10.33 -1.57
CA ARG A 137 -7.86 11.18 -1.21
C ARG A 137 -9.19 10.49 -1.51
N ALA A 138 -9.30 9.80 -2.64
CA ALA A 138 -10.50 9.04 -2.96
C ALA A 138 -10.70 7.86 -1.99
N ALA A 139 -9.62 7.20 -1.57
CA ALA A 139 -9.68 6.11 -0.59
C ALA A 139 -10.18 6.55 0.81
N CYS A 140 -10.20 7.85 1.12
CA CYS A 140 -10.80 8.34 2.36
C CYS A 140 -12.32 8.07 2.45
N ASP A 141 -13.01 7.86 1.33
CA ASP A 141 -14.44 7.54 1.33
C ASP A 141 -14.71 6.04 1.64
N GLU A 142 -13.66 5.22 1.68
CA GLU A 142 -13.75 3.80 1.95
C GLU A 142 -13.43 3.52 3.42
N ALA A 143 -14.40 3.02 4.18
CA ALA A 143 -14.25 2.82 5.63
C ALA A 143 -13.02 1.97 6.02
N VAL A 144 -12.65 0.99 5.18
CA VAL A 144 -11.50 0.09 5.41
C VAL A 144 -10.14 0.75 5.14
N LEU A 145 -10.09 1.77 4.29
CA LEU A 145 -8.85 2.47 3.94
C LEU A 145 -8.71 3.81 4.65
N ARG A 146 -9.83 4.39 5.10
CA ARG A 146 -9.91 5.75 5.60
C ARG A 146 -8.88 6.08 6.69
N PRO A 147 -8.69 5.28 7.76
CA PRO A 147 -7.69 5.61 8.79
C PRO A 147 -6.28 5.69 8.22
N TYR A 148 -5.91 4.77 7.32
CA TYR A 148 -4.61 4.79 6.66
C TYR A 148 -4.46 5.97 5.70
N ALA A 149 -5.50 6.28 4.93
CA ALA A 149 -5.51 7.39 3.98
C ALA A 149 -5.39 8.76 4.68
N VAL A 150 -6.08 8.95 5.80
CA VAL A 150 -5.98 10.17 6.61
C VAL A 150 -4.56 10.38 7.14
N LEU A 151 -3.94 9.34 7.71
CA LEU A 151 -2.54 9.43 8.18
C LEU A 151 -1.58 9.73 7.03
N TRP A 152 -1.74 9.03 5.90
CA TRP A 152 -0.90 9.24 4.73
C TRP A 152 -0.99 10.69 4.23
N LEU A 153 -2.19 11.26 4.17
CA LEU A 153 -2.40 12.65 3.73
C LEU A 153 -1.81 13.65 4.72
N ALA A 154 -2.01 13.45 6.03
CA ALA A 154 -1.42 14.31 7.06
C ALA A 154 0.10 14.38 6.93
N GLU A 155 0.76 13.23 6.72
CA GLU A 155 2.21 13.18 6.48
C GLU A 155 2.62 13.88 5.19
N GLN A 156 1.86 13.73 4.10
CA GLN A 156 2.15 14.45 2.85
C GLN A 156 1.97 15.97 2.97
N GLU A 157 1.11 16.42 3.90
CA GLU A 157 0.91 17.83 4.23
C GLU A 157 1.98 18.36 5.20
N GLY A 158 2.90 17.51 5.64
CA GLY A 158 4.03 17.88 6.49
C GLY A 158 3.76 17.79 7.99
N ALA A 159 2.70 17.08 8.41
CA ALA A 159 2.50 16.76 9.82
C ALA A 159 3.70 15.99 10.37
N ASP A 160 4.12 16.33 11.58
CA ASP A 160 5.17 15.57 12.27
C ASP A 160 4.64 14.15 12.58
N PRO A 161 5.47 13.09 12.43
CA PRO A 161 5.04 11.71 12.68
C PRO A 161 4.42 11.47 14.07
N GLU A 162 4.84 12.21 15.09
CA GLU A 162 4.26 12.10 16.44
C GLU A 162 2.87 12.73 16.52
N SER A 163 2.61 13.76 15.70
CA SER A 163 1.33 14.48 15.63
C SER A 163 0.35 13.92 14.58
N ALA A 164 0.83 13.19 13.57
CA ALA A 164 -0.02 12.63 12.51
C ALA A 164 -1.21 11.79 13.03
N PRO A 165 -1.07 10.99 14.12
CA PRO A 165 -2.21 10.29 14.72
C PRO A 165 -3.33 11.20 15.24
N GLU A 166 -3.06 12.47 15.54
CA GLU A 166 -4.07 13.44 15.98
C GLU A 166 -5.06 13.83 14.87
N ALA A 167 -4.72 13.57 13.60
CA ALA A 167 -5.63 13.75 12.48
C ALA A 167 -6.80 12.73 12.47
N LEU A 168 -6.63 11.60 13.18
CA LEU A 168 -7.67 10.58 13.29
C LEU A 168 -8.70 10.98 14.33
N THR A 169 -9.97 10.77 14.00
CA THR A 169 -11.01 10.70 15.04
C THR A 169 -10.72 9.52 15.97
N ARG A 170 -11.25 9.59 17.20
CA ARG A 170 -11.11 8.49 18.17
C ARG A 170 -11.55 7.15 17.59
N ARG A 171 -12.65 7.13 16.83
CA ARG A 171 -13.18 5.92 16.18
C ARG A 171 -12.19 5.36 15.15
N GLU A 172 -11.57 6.21 14.33
CA GLU A 172 -10.59 5.80 13.32
C GLU A 172 -9.29 5.30 13.98
N ALA A 173 -8.85 5.93 15.07
CA ALA A 173 -7.71 5.47 15.85
C ALA A 173 -7.99 4.07 16.46
N THR A 174 -9.17 3.85 17.05
CA THR A 174 -9.57 2.52 17.53
C THR A 174 -9.65 1.49 16.40
N TRP A 175 -10.18 1.88 15.23
CA TRP A 175 -10.26 1.01 14.06
C TRP A 175 -8.86 0.58 13.60
N LEU A 176 -7.91 1.51 13.50
CA LEU A 176 -6.52 1.23 13.11
C LEU A 176 -5.79 0.36 14.14
N TRP A 177 -6.05 0.61 15.43
CA TRP A 177 -5.55 -0.24 16.51
C TRP A 177 -6.04 -1.68 16.37
N LEU A 178 -7.31 -1.89 15.98
CA LEU A 178 -7.86 -3.22 15.70
C LEU A 178 -7.25 -3.88 14.45
N ASP A 179 -7.04 -3.13 13.37
CA ASP A 179 -6.42 -3.69 12.15
C ASP A 179 -4.96 -4.10 12.43
N THR A 180 -4.23 -3.30 13.23
CA THR A 180 -2.89 -3.66 13.70
C THR A 180 -2.91 -4.94 14.54
N ALA A 181 -3.86 -5.06 15.46
CA ALA A 181 -4.04 -6.27 16.25
C ALA A 181 -4.39 -7.49 15.37
N ALA A 182 -5.18 -7.31 14.33
CA ALA A 182 -5.51 -8.36 13.36
C ALA A 182 -4.27 -8.82 12.59
N ALA A 183 -3.42 -7.87 12.16
CA ALA A 183 -2.15 -8.18 11.50
C ALA A 183 -1.22 -8.99 12.41
N VAL A 184 -1.09 -8.61 13.68
CA VAL A 184 -0.26 -9.33 14.66
C VAL A 184 -0.86 -10.71 15.00
N ALA A 185 -2.18 -10.83 15.09
CA ALA A 185 -2.83 -12.10 15.34
C ALA A 185 -2.65 -13.11 14.20
N ASP A 186 -2.65 -12.64 12.94
CA ASP A 186 -2.54 -13.49 11.76
C ASP A 186 -1.07 -13.82 11.38
N HIS A 187 -0.15 -12.87 11.61
CA HIS A 187 1.24 -12.95 11.09
C HIS A 187 2.34 -12.77 12.14
N GLY A 188 1.99 -12.35 13.35
CA GLY A 188 2.94 -12.07 14.43
C GLY A 188 2.97 -13.16 15.49
N GLU A 189 3.76 -12.91 16.54
CA GLU A 189 3.83 -13.79 17.70
C GLU A 189 2.85 -13.36 18.80
N ALA A 190 2.31 -14.33 19.55
CA ALA A 190 1.34 -14.07 20.62
C ALA A 190 1.78 -13.00 21.66
N PRO A 191 3.06 -12.91 22.09
CA PRO A 191 3.50 -11.84 22.99
C PRO A 191 3.37 -10.44 22.41
N LEU A 192 3.53 -10.27 21.09
CA LEU A 192 3.33 -8.96 20.44
C LEU A 192 1.87 -8.53 20.49
N LEU A 193 0.94 -9.48 20.37
CA LEU A 193 -0.49 -9.20 20.46
C LEU A 193 -0.88 -8.74 21.87
N VAL A 194 -0.30 -9.34 22.91
CA VAL A 194 -0.49 -8.91 24.31
C VAL A 194 0.14 -7.53 24.54
N SER A 195 1.37 -7.32 24.07
CA SER A 195 2.03 -6.01 24.15
C SER A 195 1.25 -4.90 23.44
N HIS A 196 0.55 -5.22 22.36
CA HIS A 196 -0.31 -4.28 21.63
C HIS A 196 -1.59 -3.93 22.40
N LEU A 197 -2.08 -4.85 23.24
CA LEU A 197 -3.14 -4.56 24.20
C LEU A 197 -2.66 -3.65 25.33
N ASP A 198 -1.49 -3.93 25.88
CA ASP A 198 -0.92 -3.14 26.98
C ASP A 198 -0.53 -1.72 26.52
N SER A 199 -0.17 -1.56 25.24
CA SER A 199 0.12 -0.26 24.64
C SER A 199 -1.13 0.53 24.25
N ALA A 200 -2.35 0.00 24.43
CA ALA A 200 -3.57 0.75 24.20
C ALA A 200 -3.65 1.92 25.20
N VAL A 201 -3.21 3.11 24.77
CA VAL A 201 -3.05 4.32 25.61
C VAL A 201 -4.39 4.91 26.10
N GLN A 202 -5.54 4.29 25.88
CA GLN A 202 -6.82 4.99 26.00
C GLN A 202 -7.76 4.32 27.03
N GLY A 203 -7.74 4.85 28.25
CA GLY A 203 -8.75 4.56 29.28
C GLY A 203 -8.55 3.24 30.03
N ASN A 204 -9.56 2.87 30.83
CA ASN A 204 -9.59 1.57 31.48
C ASN A 204 -10.10 0.49 30.52
N VAL A 205 -9.77 -0.78 30.77
CA VAL A 205 -10.16 -1.93 29.93
C VAL A 205 -11.65 -1.92 29.52
N PRO A 206 -12.63 -1.67 30.41
CA PRO A 206 -14.04 -1.57 30.02
C PRO A 206 -14.33 -0.53 28.93
N GLU A 207 -13.73 0.65 29.00
CA GLU A 207 -13.89 1.71 27.99
C GLU A 207 -13.29 1.28 26.66
N LEU A 208 -12.09 0.72 26.66
CA LEU A 208 -11.44 0.17 25.46
C LEU A 208 -12.32 -0.89 24.79
N LEU A 209 -12.87 -1.84 25.56
CA LEU A 209 -13.74 -2.88 25.03
C LEU A 209 -15.01 -2.28 24.43
N ARG A 210 -15.59 -1.23 25.01
CA ARG A 210 -16.73 -0.53 24.43
C ARG A 210 -16.37 0.10 23.08
N GLU A 211 -15.25 0.81 23.02
CA GLU A 211 -14.77 1.48 21.80
C GLU A 211 -14.47 0.50 20.68
N VAL A 212 -13.82 -0.62 21.01
CA VAL A 212 -13.52 -1.71 20.05
C VAL A 212 -14.79 -2.26 19.40
N ARG A 213 -15.88 -2.40 20.18
CA ARG A 213 -17.16 -2.85 19.63
C ARG A 213 -17.80 -1.80 18.72
N GLU A 214 -17.70 -0.53 19.11
CA GLU A 214 -18.30 0.56 18.35
C GLU A 214 -17.52 0.83 17.06
N ALA A 215 -16.21 0.60 17.01
CA ALA A 215 -15.33 0.92 15.87
C ALA A 215 -15.77 0.32 14.53
N GLY A 216 -16.48 -0.81 14.52
CA GLY A 216 -17.02 -1.43 13.31
C GLY A 216 -15.96 -2.08 12.41
N HIS A 217 -14.88 -2.60 12.99
CA HIS A 217 -13.85 -3.32 12.26
C HIS A 217 -14.32 -4.74 11.89
N PRO A 218 -14.13 -5.23 10.65
CA PRO A 218 -14.61 -6.55 10.22
C PRO A 218 -13.96 -7.71 10.99
N ARG A 219 -12.75 -7.51 11.52
CA ARG A 219 -12.00 -8.51 12.31
C ARG A 219 -12.18 -8.38 13.83
N THR A 220 -13.11 -7.56 14.33
CA THR A 220 -13.26 -7.31 15.78
C THR A 220 -13.38 -8.59 16.59
N VAL A 221 -14.24 -9.53 16.17
CA VAL A 221 -14.46 -10.78 16.91
C VAL A 221 -13.20 -11.63 16.94
N GLN A 222 -12.53 -11.80 15.79
CA GLN A 222 -11.32 -12.59 15.65
C GLN A 222 -10.18 -12.04 16.53
N VAL A 223 -10.00 -10.71 16.53
CA VAL A 223 -9.00 -10.04 17.36
C VAL A 223 -9.28 -10.25 18.85
N LEU A 224 -10.53 -10.05 19.29
CA LEU A 224 -10.90 -10.26 20.70
C LEU A 224 -10.69 -11.73 21.13
N VAL A 225 -11.03 -12.69 20.27
CA VAL A 225 -10.77 -14.12 20.56
C VAL A 225 -9.28 -14.41 20.69
N ALA A 226 -8.45 -13.90 19.76
CA ALA A 226 -7.00 -14.07 19.79
C ALA A 226 -6.38 -13.44 21.05
N LEU A 227 -6.80 -12.21 21.39
CA LEU A 227 -6.39 -11.51 22.61
C LEU A 227 -6.74 -12.31 23.87
N ALA A 228 -7.97 -12.80 23.96
CA ALA A 228 -8.40 -13.60 25.11
C ALA A 228 -7.70 -14.95 25.25
N ALA A 229 -7.13 -15.47 24.16
CA ALA A 229 -6.34 -16.69 24.16
C ALA A 229 -4.87 -16.43 24.57
N ALA A 230 -4.32 -15.27 24.19
CA ALA A 230 -2.93 -14.90 24.48
C ALA A 230 -2.73 -14.26 25.85
N HIS A 231 -3.76 -13.64 26.45
CA HIS A 231 -3.60 -12.82 27.66
C HIS A 231 -3.29 -13.65 28.93
N PRO A 232 -2.25 -13.30 29.72
CA PRO A 232 -1.86 -14.06 30.91
C PRO A 232 -2.81 -13.89 32.11
N ASP A 233 -3.46 -12.72 32.27
CA ASP A 233 -4.46 -12.50 33.32
C ASP A 233 -5.81 -13.16 32.96
N PRO A 234 -6.29 -14.15 33.73
CA PRO A 234 -7.56 -14.83 33.49
C PRO A 234 -8.80 -13.93 33.65
N ALA A 235 -8.73 -12.87 34.46
CA ALA A 235 -9.84 -11.94 34.64
C ALA A 235 -10.02 -11.08 33.39
N LEU A 236 -8.93 -10.50 32.89
CA LEU A 236 -8.92 -9.75 31.64
C LEU A 236 -9.30 -10.64 30.45
N ALA A 237 -8.74 -11.84 30.34
CA ALA A 237 -9.12 -12.80 29.30
C ALA A 237 -10.63 -13.09 29.30
N LYS A 238 -11.25 -13.26 30.47
CA LYS A 238 -12.70 -13.47 30.60
C LYS A 238 -13.50 -12.24 30.13
N ALA A 239 -13.06 -11.03 30.47
CA ALA A 239 -13.71 -9.79 30.02
C ALA A 239 -13.66 -9.66 28.49
N VAL A 240 -12.51 -9.96 27.88
CA VAL A 240 -12.34 -9.92 26.42
C VAL A 240 -13.22 -10.97 25.71
N ARG A 241 -13.32 -12.21 26.23
CA ARG A 241 -14.24 -13.23 25.66
C ARG A 241 -15.69 -12.78 25.70
N ARG A 242 -16.10 -12.16 26.80
CA ARG A 242 -17.45 -11.61 26.94
C ARG A 242 -17.72 -10.54 25.88
N ALA A 243 -16.77 -9.62 25.67
CA ALA A 243 -16.89 -8.62 24.63
C ALA A 243 -16.99 -9.22 23.22
N ALA A 244 -16.21 -10.27 22.92
CA ALA A 244 -16.30 -10.99 21.65
C ALA A 244 -17.70 -11.58 21.41
N PHE A 245 -18.28 -12.19 22.45
CA PHE A 245 -19.64 -12.75 22.40
C PHE A 245 -20.72 -11.67 22.20
N GLU A 246 -20.58 -10.53 22.88
CA GLU A 246 -21.50 -9.39 22.74
C GLU A 246 -21.49 -8.83 21.29
N VAL A 247 -20.34 -8.76 20.63
CA VAL A 247 -20.25 -8.36 19.21
C VAL A 247 -20.91 -9.40 18.31
N HIS A 248 -20.62 -10.68 18.52
CA HIS A 248 -21.16 -11.76 17.70
C HIS A 248 -22.70 -11.83 17.76
N THR A 249 -23.26 -11.59 18.94
CA THR A 249 -24.72 -11.60 19.16
C THR A 249 -25.42 -10.32 18.72
N GLY A 250 -24.73 -9.17 18.75
CA GLY A 250 -25.26 -7.89 18.29
C GLY A 250 -25.25 -7.69 16.76
N GLY A 251 -24.49 -8.49 16.00
CA GLY A 251 -24.41 -8.40 14.53
C GLY A 251 -25.39 -9.30 13.75
N GLY A 252 -26.28 -10.02 14.45
CA GLY A 252 -27.28 -10.91 13.86
C GLY A 252 -28.70 -10.35 13.78
N GLY A 253 -28.86 -9.02 13.91
CA GLY A 253 -30.14 -8.30 13.85
C GLY A 253 -30.28 -7.44 12.61
#